data_AF-A0A2H0BXU4-F1
#
_entry.id   AF-A0A2H0BXU4-F1
#
_cell.length_a   1.000
_cell.length_b   1.000
_cell.length_c   1.000
_cell.angle_alpha   90.00
_cell.angle_beta   90.00
_cell.angle_gamma   90.00
#
_symmetry.space_group_name_H-M   'P 1'
#
loop_
_entity.id
_entity.type
_entity.pdbx_description
1 polymer ?
#
loop_
_entity_poly.entity_id
_entity_poly.type
_entity_poly.pdbx_seq_one_letter_code
_entity_poly.pdbx_strand_id
1 'polypeptide(L)'
;MERTLIIIKPDAVKRGLVGVIIDTFENVGLKLMATKMLKPSKDVIKNHYPGTPEWIKEMGEKTLSSFKQSGVDVKEKMGTNDPNKLGQFVYDRLIKYWMEGPIVVMVWQGPDAIQIARKLRGHTIPLLAQTGTLHSDYSFDSSTLSSSLDRVIKT
;
A
#
# COMPACT_ATOMS: atom_id res chain seq x y z
N MET A 1 -12.39 -17.94 -13.61
CA MET A 1 -12.54 -17.41 -12.23
C MET A 1 -11.22 -16.81 -11.83
N GLU A 2 -11.18 -15.52 -11.48
CA GLU A 2 -9.95 -14.79 -11.17
C GLU A 2 -9.58 -14.95 -9.69
N ARG A 3 -8.30 -14.79 -9.37
CA ARG A 3 -7.79 -14.72 -7.99
C ARG A 3 -6.97 -13.45 -7.80
N THR A 4 -7.10 -12.84 -6.63
CA THR A 4 -6.31 -11.67 -6.24
C THR A 4 -5.67 -11.86 -4.87
N LEU A 5 -4.47 -11.32 -4.72
CA LEU A 5 -3.74 -11.29 -3.46
C LEU A 5 -4.06 -9.99 -2.71
N ILE A 6 -4.56 -10.12 -1.49
CA ILE A 6 -4.83 -8.97 -0.61
C ILE A 6 -4.02 -9.16 0.67
N ILE A 7 -3.26 -8.14 1.04
CA ILE A 7 -2.42 -8.17 2.24
C ILE A 7 -2.81 -7.01 3.15
N ILE A 8 -3.18 -7.36 4.39
CA ILE A 8 -3.41 -6.41 5.47
C ILE A 8 -2.05 -6.09 6.10
N LYS A 9 -1.65 -4.83 5.98
CA LYS A 9 -0.34 -4.34 6.41
C LYS A 9 -0.25 -4.15 7.94
N PRO A 10 0.96 -4.01 8.52
CA PRO A 10 1.14 -4.08 9.97
C PRO A 10 0.37 -3.06 10.79
N ASP A 11 0.20 -1.85 10.29
CA ASP A 11 -0.63 -0.79 10.87
C ASP A 11 -2.11 -1.16 10.95
N ALA A 12 -2.70 -1.65 9.86
CA ALA A 12 -4.10 -2.07 9.84
C ALA A 12 -4.34 -3.27 10.76
N VAL A 13 -3.37 -4.21 10.84
CA VAL A 13 -3.42 -5.31 11.81
C VAL A 13 -3.36 -4.79 13.25
N LYS A 14 -2.40 -3.90 13.58
CA LYS A 14 -2.26 -3.30 14.92
C LYS A 14 -3.49 -2.51 15.36
N ARG A 15 -4.23 -1.94 14.40
CA ARG A 15 -5.47 -1.20 14.63
C ARG A 15 -6.71 -2.08 14.75
N GLY A 16 -6.57 -3.40 14.63
CA GLY A 16 -7.69 -4.35 14.75
C GLY A 16 -8.61 -4.38 13.53
N LEU A 17 -8.15 -3.93 12.35
CA LEU A 17 -8.99 -3.84 11.14
C LEU A 17 -9.14 -5.16 10.37
N VAL A 18 -8.62 -6.27 10.89
CA VAL A 18 -8.62 -7.56 10.17
C VAL A 18 -10.03 -8.03 9.85
N GLY A 19 -10.93 -8.04 10.83
CA GLY A 19 -12.31 -8.49 10.65
C GLY A 19 -13.07 -7.64 9.64
N VAL A 20 -13.00 -6.31 9.77
CA VAL A 20 -13.74 -5.40 8.89
C VAL A 20 -13.24 -5.43 7.44
N ILE A 21 -11.93 -5.63 7.23
CA ILE A 21 -11.38 -5.78 5.88
C ILE A 21 -11.83 -7.10 5.25
N ILE A 22 -11.87 -8.21 6.02
CA ILE A 22 -12.39 -9.49 5.53
C ILE A 22 -13.87 -9.34 5.15
N ASP A 23 -14.68 -8.80 6.07
CA ASP A 23 -16.11 -8.58 5.88
C ASP A 23 -16.41 -7.75 4.62
N THR A 24 -15.59 -6.72 4.34
CA THR A 24 -15.72 -5.90 3.13
C THR A 24 -15.66 -6.73 1.84
N PHE A 25 -14.79 -7.75 1.77
CA PHE A 25 -14.67 -8.60 0.60
C PHE A 25 -15.68 -9.76 0.59
N GLU A 26 -16.06 -10.29 1.76
CA GLU A 26 -17.11 -11.31 1.87
C GLU A 26 -18.48 -10.76 1.45
N ASN A 27 -18.81 -9.53 1.87
CA ASN A 27 -20.12 -8.91 1.62
C ASN A 27 -20.41 -8.65 0.13
N VAL A 28 -19.38 -8.49 -0.70
CA VAL A 28 -19.54 -8.39 -2.16
C VAL A 28 -19.53 -9.75 -2.86
N GLY A 29 -19.42 -10.84 -2.10
CA GLY A 29 -19.47 -12.22 -2.60
C GLY A 29 -18.12 -12.78 -3.09
N LEU A 30 -16.98 -12.12 -2.79
CA LEU A 30 -15.68 -12.75 -3.05
C LEU A 30 -15.46 -13.90 -2.07
N LYS A 31 -14.89 -14.99 -2.57
CA LYS A 31 -14.59 -16.17 -1.76
C LYS A 31 -13.16 -16.12 -1.21
N LEU A 32 -13.00 -16.17 0.11
CA LEU A 32 -11.70 -16.34 0.75
C LEU A 32 -11.19 -17.77 0.51
N MET A 33 -10.08 -17.91 -0.21
CA MET A 33 -9.50 -19.21 -0.59
C MET A 33 -8.35 -19.63 0.31
N ALA A 34 -7.56 -18.67 0.79
CA ALA A 34 -6.44 -18.91 1.68
C ALA A 34 -6.23 -17.68 2.57
N THR A 35 -5.82 -17.91 3.81
CA THR A 35 -5.41 -16.85 4.73
C THR A 35 -4.26 -17.32 5.61
N LYS A 36 -3.30 -16.43 5.88
CA LYS A 36 -2.20 -16.69 6.81
C LYS A 36 -1.75 -15.39 7.47
N MET A 37 -1.65 -15.39 8.79
CA MET A 37 -0.96 -14.36 9.54
C MET A 37 0.51 -14.74 9.72
N LEU A 38 1.42 -13.80 9.43
CA LEU A 38 2.85 -14.02 9.64
C LEU A 38 3.58 -12.70 9.89
N LYS A 39 4.77 -12.78 10.48
CA LYS A 39 5.75 -11.69 10.45
C LYS A 39 6.70 -11.96 9.27
N PRO A 40 6.71 -11.12 8.22
CA PRO A 40 7.50 -11.41 7.02
C PRO A 40 8.99 -11.19 7.29
N SER A 41 9.84 -12.09 6.79
CA SER A 41 11.28 -11.84 6.74
C SER A 41 11.62 -10.81 5.66
N LYS A 42 12.80 -10.20 5.74
CA LYS A 42 13.27 -9.24 4.73
C LYS A 42 13.25 -9.84 3.32
N ASP A 43 13.62 -11.11 3.17
CA ASP A 43 13.68 -11.80 1.88
C ASP A 43 12.30 -12.01 1.27
N VAL A 44 11.28 -12.32 2.08
CA VAL A 44 9.89 -12.42 1.60
C VAL A 44 9.43 -11.08 1.04
N ILE A 45 9.76 -9.97 1.71
CA ILE A 45 9.36 -8.63 1.26
C ILE A 45 10.12 -8.24 -0.01
N LYS A 46 11.42 -8.56 -0.11
CA LYS A 46 12.21 -8.32 -1.33
C LYS A 46 11.71 -9.14 -2.52
N ASN A 47 11.22 -10.36 -2.31
CA ASN A 47 10.61 -11.14 -3.38
C ASN A 47 9.25 -10.57 -3.80
N HIS A 48 8.54 -9.89 -2.89
CA HIS A 48 7.27 -9.22 -3.20
C HIS A 48 7.48 -7.86 -3.90
N TYR A 49 8.46 -7.08 -3.44
CA TYR A 49 8.92 -5.84 -4.07
C TYR A 49 10.35 -6.02 -4.56
N PRO A 50 10.54 -6.35 -5.85
CA PRO A 50 11.81 -6.85 -6.35
C PRO A 50 12.96 -5.83 -6.26
N GLY A 51 12.65 -4.53 -6.17
CA GLY A 51 13.67 -3.49 -6.00
C GLY A 51 14.67 -3.43 -7.15
N THR A 52 14.28 -3.88 -8.35
CA THR A 52 15.15 -3.79 -9.53
C THR A 52 15.38 -2.33 -9.89
N PRO A 53 16.48 -1.99 -10.58
CA PRO A 53 16.75 -0.61 -11.00
C PRO A 53 15.57 0.03 -11.75
N GLU A 54 14.87 -0.74 -12.58
CA GLU A 54 13.69 -0.29 -13.33
C GLU A 54 12.52 0.02 -12.39
N TRP A 55 12.24 -0.88 -11.44
CA TRP A 55 11.18 -0.68 -10.45
C TRP A 55 11.46 0.54 -9.56
N ILE A 56 12.72 0.71 -9.14
CA ILE A 56 13.17 1.85 -8.34
C ILE A 56 12.94 3.14 -9.12
N LYS A 57 13.40 3.21 -10.37
CA LYS A 57 13.20 4.38 -11.22
C LYS A 57 11.71 4.70 -11.40
N GLU A 58 10.87 3.70 -11.66
CA GLU A 58 9.42 3.86 -11.82
C GLU A 58 8.77 4.43 -10.53
N MET A 59 9.16 3.94 -9.35
CA MET A 59 8.66 4.49 -8.08
C MET A 59 9.10 5.94 -7.87
N GLY A 60 10.33 6.28 -8.27
CA GLY A 60 10.81 7.66 -8.28
C GLY A 60 9.94 8.57 -9.13
N GLU A 61 9.64 8.14 -10.37
CA GLU A 61 8.81 8.90 -11.30
C GLU A 61 7.37 9.07 -10.79
N LYS A 62 6.79 8.04 -10.17
CA LYS A 62 5.48 8.11 -9.50
C LYS A 62 5.49 9.05 -8.29
N THR A 63 6.59 9.08 -7.56
CA THR A 63 6.76 10.02 -6.44
C THR A 63 6.77 11.45 -6.97
N LEU A 64 7.56 11.72 -8.01
CA LEU A 64 7.58 13.04 -8.67
C LEU A 64 6.21 13.48 -9.16
N SER A 65 5.44 12.57 -9.79
CA SER A 65 4.10 12.91 -10.28
C SER A 65 3.11 13.17 -9.14
N SER A 66 3.18 12.40 -8.04
CA SER A 66 2.35 12.63 -6.85
C SER A 66 2.64 13.98 -6.19
N PHE A 67 3.92 14.37 -6.07
CA PHE A 67 4.29 15.67 -5.51
C PHE A 67 3.82 16.83 -6.39
N LYS A 68 3.96 16.71 -7.72
CA LYS A 68 3.41 17.69 -8.68
C LYS A 68 1.89 17.89 -8.51
N GLN A 69 1.13 16.81 -8.34
CA GLN A 69 -0.32 16.89 -8.13
C GLN A 69 -0.69 17.55 -6.80
N SER A 70 0.13 17.37 -5.76
CA SER A 70 -0.08 18.02 -4.45
C SER A 70 0.34 19.49 -4.38
N GLY A 71 0.99 20.02 -5.42
CA GLY A 71 1.53 21.38 -5.44
C GLY A 71 2.73 21.59 -4.52
N VAL A 72 3.37 20.50 -4.04
CA VAL A 72 4.51 20.55 -3.13
C VAL A 72 5.80 20.34 -3.91
N ASP A 73 6.81 21.17 -3.63
CA ASP A 73 8.15 21.00 -4.21
C ASP A 73 8.85 19.78 -3.60
N VAL A 74 9.13 18.78 -4.44
CA VAL A 74 9.80 17.54 -4.05
C VAL A 74 11.24 17.76 -3.60
N LYS A 75 11.96 18.71 -4.19
CA LYS A 75 13.35 19.01 -3.85
C LYS A 75 13.43 19.65 -2.46
N GLU A 76 12.46 20.51 -2.12
CA GLU A 76 12.36 21.09 -0.78
C GLU A 76 12.06 20.02 0.29
N LYS A 77 11.16 19.08 0.01
CA LYS A 77 10.75 18.07 0.99
C LYS A 77 11.67 16.85 1.09
N MET A 78 12.21 16.40 -0.04
CA MET A 78 12.95 15.14 -0.15
C MET A 78 14.45 15.37 -0.41
N GLY A 79 14.88 16.63 -0.56
CA GLY A 79 16.28 17.00 -0.81
C GLY A 79 16.80 16.65 -2.21
N THR A 80 15.98 16.03 -3.06
CA THR A 80 16.37 15.59 -4.40
C THR A 80 15.18 15.49 -5.34
N ASN A 81 15.45 15.62 -6.64
CA ASN A 81 14.52 15.38 -7.74
C ASN A 81 14.96 14.21 -8.64
N ASP A 82 16.03 13.49 -8.26
CA ASP A 82 16.52 12.31 -8.98
C ASP A 82 15.57 11.13 -8.76
N PRO A 83 14.92 10.59 -9.82
CA PRO A 83 14.01 9.46 -9.69
C PRO A 83 14.64 8.24 -9.02
N ASN A 84 15.93 7.95 -9.26
CA ASN A 84 16.55 6.76 -8.68
C ASN A 84 16.70 6.90 -7.17
N LYS A 85 17.12 8.08 -6.69
CA LYS A 85 17.25 8.36 -5.25
C LYS A 85 15.88 8.36 -4.56
N LEU A 86 14.87 8.97 -5.19
CA LEU A 86 13.51 8.98 -4.67
C LEU A 86 12.92 7.56 -4.60
N GLY A 87 13.13 6.76 -5.64
CA GLY A 87 12.71 5.37 -5.68
C GLY A 87 13.38 4.51 -4.60
N GLN A 88 14.69 4.66 -4.44
CA GLN A 88 15.47 3.95 -3.42
C GLN A 88 14.97 4.28 -2.03
N PHE A 89 14.71 5.56 -1.78
CA PHE A 89 14.15 6.03 -0.52
C PHE A 89 12.76 5.45 -0.22
N VAL A 90 11.87 5.42 -1.22
CA VAL A 90 10.55 4.78 -1.10
C VAL A 90 10.71 3.30 -0.81
N TYR A 91 11.62 2.62 -1.50
CA TYR A 91 11.89 1.20 -1.32
C TYR A 91 12.34 0.87 0.11
N ASP A 92 13.34 1.58 0.63
CA ASP A 92 13.88 1.31 1.97
C ASP A 92 12.83 1.53 3.06
N ARG A 93 12.05 2.62 2.95
CA ARG A 93 10.93 2.88 3.87
C ARG A 93 9.81 1.84 3.73
N LEU A 94 9.54 1.35 2.51
CA LEU A 94 8.56 0.30 2.27
C LEU A 94 9.00 -1.01 2.94
N ILE A 95 10.25 -1.44 2.76
CA ILE A 95 10.78 -2.62 3.44
C ILE A 95 10.65 -2.47 4.97
N LYS A 96 11.06 -1.32 5.52
CA LYS A 96 10.95 -1.04 6.96
C LYS A 96 9.52 -1.18 7.46
N TYR A 97 8.56 -0.57 6.75
CA TYR A 97 7.15 -0.62 7.11
C TYR A 97 6.59 -2.05 7.17
N TRP A 98 6.88 -2.88 6.18
CA TRP A 98 6.43 -4.27 6.17
C TRP A 98 7.02 -5.11 7.31
N MET A 99 8.19 -4.73 7.83
CA MET A 99 8.84 -5.39 8.96
C MET A 99 8.38 -4.90 10.34
N GLU A 100 7.54 -3.86 10.41
CA GLU A 100 7.09 -3.25 11.68
C GLU A 100 6.17 -4.15 12.52
N GLY A 101 5.64 -5.24 11.96
CA GLY A 101 4.71 -6.11 12.66
C GLY A 101 4.18 -7.26 11.81
N PRO A 102 3.19 -8.01 12.32
CA PRO A 102 2.56 -9.07 11.55
C PRO A 102 1.70 -8.49 10.41
N ILE A 103 1.59 -9.26 9.33
CA ILE A 103 0.67 -9.04 8.22
C ILE A 103 -0.33 -10.18 8.14
N VAL A 104 -1.48 -9.95 7.51
CA VAL A 104 -2.41 -11.02 7.11
C VAL A 104 -2.42 -11.09 5.60
N VAL A 105 -2.01 -12.22 5.04
CA VAL A 105 -1.97 -12.48 3.61
C VAL A 105 -3.17 -13.33 3.23
N MET A 106 -3.93 -12.90 2.22
CA MET A 106 -5.18 -13.53 1.80
C MET A 106 -5.24 -13.70 0.29
N VAL A 107 -5.83 -14.80 -0.16
CA VAL A 107 -6.18 -15.02 -1.57
C VAL A 107 -7.69 -15.03 -1.69
N TRP A 108 -8.22 -14.13 -2.51
CA TRP A 108 -9.65 -14.00 -2.80
C TRP A 108 -9.95 -14.44 -4.22
N GLN A 109 -11.08 -15.11 -4.44
CA GLN A 109 -11.51 -15.62 -5.73
C GLN A 109 -12.92 -15.15 -6.09
N GLY A 110 -13.12 -14.79 -7.35
CA GLY A 110 -14.42 -14.38 -7.89
C GLY A 110 -14.31 -13.94 -9.36
N PRO A 111 -15.43 -13.60 -10.02
CA PRO A 111 -15.42 -12.84 -11.26
C PRO A 111 -14.81 -11.46 -11.00
N ASP A 112 -13.88 -11.02 -11.85
CA ASP A 112 -13.24 -9.69 -11.78
C ASP A 112 -12.66 -9.31 -10.41
N ALA A 113 -12.20 -10.31 -9.65
CA ALA A 113 -11.75 -10.15 -8.26
C ALA A 113 -10.67 -9.08 -8.10
N ILE A 114 -9.76 -8.92 -9.07
CA ILE A 114 -8.73 -7.88 -9.04
C ILE A 114 -9.36 -6.48 -9.13
N GLN A 115 -10.29 -6.28 -10.08
CA GLN A 115 -10.93 -4.98 -10.27
C GLN A 115 -11.83 -4.62 -9.09
N ILE A 116 -12.62 -5.58 -8.61
CA ILE A 116 -13.49 -5.41 -7.44
C ILE A 116 -12.65 -5.07 -6.20
N ALA A 117 -11.57 -5.81 -5.95
CA ALA A 117 -10.71 -5.56 -4.80
C ALA A 117 -10.07 -4.16 -4.84
N ARG A 118 -9.60 -3.72 -6.02
CA ARG A 118 -9.04 -2.37 -6.20
C ARG A 118 -10.09 -1.28 -5.97
N LYS A 119 -11.32 -1.50 -6.43
CA LYS A 119 -12.44 -0.56 -6.23
C LYS A 119 -12.78 -0.40 -4.75
N LEU A 120 -12.94 -1.51 -4.02
CA LEU A 120 -13.27 -1.50 -2.58
C LEU A 120 -12.14 -0.92 -1.72
N ARG A 121 -10.89 -1.20 -2.09
CA ARG A 121 -9.71 -0.69 -1.38
C ARG A 121 -9.61 0.84 -1.47
N GLY A 122 -9.93 1.43 -2.63
CA GLY A 122 -9.85 2.87 -2.86
C GLY A 122 -8.46 3.38 -3.26
N HIS A 123 -8.36 4.69 -3.50
CA HIS A 123 -7.17 5.35 -4.05
C HIS A 123 -5.91 5.14 -3.19
N THR A 124 -4.73 5.02 -3.81
CA THR A 124 -3.44 4.75 -3.13
C THR A 124 -3.22 5.67 -1.92
N ILE A 125 -3.50 6.96 -2.10
CA ILE A 125 -3.46 8.01 -1.09
C ILE A 125 -4.86 8.10 -0.44
N PRO A 126 -5.01 7.77 0.87
CA PRO A 126 -6.29 7.82 1.57
C PRO A 126 -7.05 9.13 1.47
N LEU A 127 -6.35 10.27 1.57
CA LEU A 127 -6.96 11.60 1.43
C LEU A 127 -7.69 11.81 0.10
N LEU A 128 -7.33 11.06 -0.95
CA LEU A 128 -7.95 11.13 -2.28
C LEU A 128 -8.90 9.95 -2.55
N ALA A 129 -9.14 9.09 -1.56
CA ALA A 129 -10.01 7.94 -1.72
C ALA A 129 -11.48 8.38 -1.66
N GLN A 130 -12.31 7.77 -2.52
CA GLN A 130 -13.74 8.03 -2.54
C GLN A 130 -14.39 7.47 -1.26
N THR A 131 -15.35 8.19 -0.69
CA THR A 131 -16.15 7.78 0.47
C THR A 131 -16.73 6.37 0.29
N GLY A 132 -16.69 5.55 1.36
CA GLY A 132 -17.15 4.17 1.34
C GLY A 132 -16.10 3.16 0.88
N THR A 133 -14.84 3.59 0.68
CA THR A 133 -13.72 2.68 0.42
C THR A 133 -12.92 2.44 1.69
N LEU A 134 -12.22 1.31 1.78
CA LEU A 134 -11.38 1.00 2.95
C LEU A 134 -10.40 2.13 3.27
N HIS A 135 -9.83 2.76 2.24
CA HIS A 135 -8.90 3.86 2.41
C HIS A 135 -9.56 5.15 2.90
N SER A 136 -10.76 5.50 2.44
CA SER A 136 -11.46 6.69 2.95
C SER A 136 -11.94 6.51 4.38
N ASP A 137 -12.38 5.29 4.71
CA ASP A 137 -13.13 5.05 5.95
C ASP A 137 -12.18 4.74 7.11
N TYR A 138 -11.02 4.14 6.81
CA TYR A 138 -10.07 3.71 7.83
C TYR A 138 -8.72 4.42 7.75
N SER A 139 -8.52 5.42 6.91
CA SER A 139 -7.23 6.11 6.87
C SER A 139 -7.36 7.60 6.54
N PHE A 140 -6.57 8.43 7.23
CA PHE A 140 -6.47 9.87 6.98
C PHE A 140 -5.15 10.25 6.30
N ASP A 141 -4.34 9.27 5.90
CA ASP A 141 -2.97 9.52 5.49
C ASP A 141 -2.87 10.24 4.13
N SER A 142 -1.75 10.92 3.91
CA SER A 142 -1.50 11.71 2.70
C SER A 142 -0.02 11.67 2.29
N SER A 143 0.26 12.03 1.04
CA SER A 143 1.65 12.17 0.57
C SER A 143 2.43 13.19 1.41
N THR A 144 1.80 14.31 1.78
CA THR A 144 2.42 15.35 2.62
C THR A 144 2.72 14.85 4.03
N LEU A 145 1.76 14.19 4.68
CA LEU A 145 1.91 13.68 6.05
C LEU A 145 2.93 12.54 6.13
N SER A 146 2.88 11.59 5.21
CA SER A 146 3.84 10.48 5.16
C SER A 146 5.28 10.98 4.92
N SER A 147 5.44 11.98 4.06
CA SER A 147 6.74 12.61 3.78
C SER A 147 7.30 13.35 4.98
N SER A 148 6.48 14.11 5.73
CA SER A 148 6.93 14.83 6.92
C SER A 148 7.30 13.91 8.08
N LEU A 149 6.72 12.72 8.15
CA LEU A 149 6.95 11.71 9.20
C LEU A 149 8.03 10.67 8.82
N ASP A 150 8.78 10.92 7.76
CA ASP A 150 9.81 10.04 7.25
C ASP A 150 9.36 8.57 6.99
N ARG A 151 8.15 8.38 6.48
CA ARG A 151 7.57 7.05 6.21
C ARG A 151 6.85 6.95 4.87
N VAL A 152 6.44 5.75 4.49
CA VAL A 152 5.49 5.55 3.38
C VAL A 152 4.05 5.80 3.83
N ILE A 153 3.15 5.90 2.86
CA ILE A 153 1.71 5.99 3.11
C ILE A 153 1.23 4.70 3.79
N LYS A 154 0.47 4.87 4.86
CA LYS A 154 -0.12 3.85 5.73
C LYS A 154 -1.65 3.83 5.58
N THR A 155 -2.25 2.70 5.95
CA THR A 155 -3.70 2.49 6.02
C THR A 155 -4.15 2.74 7.44
#